data_AF-A0A3M1D967-F1
#
_entry.id   AF-A0A3M1D967-F1
#
_cell.length_a   1.000
_cell.length_b   1.000
_cell.length_c   1.000
_cell.angle_alpha   90.00
_cell.angle_beta   90.00
_cell.angle_gamma   90.00
#
_symmetry.space_group_name_H-M   'P 1'
#
loop_
_entity.id
_entity.type
_entity.pdbx_description
1 polymer ?
#
loop_
_entity_poly.entity_id
_entity_poly.type
_entity_poly.pdbx_seq_one_letter_code
_entity_poly.pdbx_strand_id
1 'polypeptide(L)'
;MTSPLHPPFDIPADLDTPVSAFLKLAPFRPRFLLESVEGGERVGRYSFIGFGDGLEAWIEGDALVTRHGGPAHRAALPADTGALLDLLRATLRRAPRLGPRVPGLPFHGGLVGAIGFDFV
;
A
#
# COMPACT_ATOMS: atom_id res chain seq x y z
N MET A 1 37.38 1.87 -14.35
CA MET A 1 36.06 2.52 -14.48
C MET A 1 35.03 1.59 -13.86
N THR A 2 34.76 1.75 -12.57
CA THR A 2 33.74 0.98 -11.84
C THR A 2 32.38 1.58 -12.13
N SER A 3 31.50 0.83 -12.79
CA SER A 3 30.09 1.19 -12.94
C SER A 3 29.51 1.49 -11.55
N PRO A 4 28.80 2.61 -11.33
CA PRO A 4 28.12 2.80 -10.06
C PRO A 4 27.10 1.66 -9.92
N LEU A 5 27.28 0.82 -8.90
CA LEU A 5 26.29 -0.16 -8.50
C LEU A 5 25.00 0.62 -8.23
N HIS A 6 24.00 0.50 -9.11
CA HIS A 6 22.66 0.95 -8.80
C HIS A 6 22.26 0.25 -7.49
N PRO A 7 21.80 0.98 -6.47
CA PRO A 7 21.24 0.33 -5.29
C PRO A 7 20.16 -0.64 -5.78
N PRO A 8 19.95 -1.80 -5.13
CA PRO A 8 19.03 -2.86 -5.61
C PRO A 8 17.56 -2.42 -5.73
N PHE A 9 17.27 -1.14 -5.45
CA PHE A 9 15.97 -0.49 -5.45
C PHE A 9 15.80 0.51 -6.60
N ASP A 10 16.81 0.68 -7.46
CA ASP A 10 16.75 1.55 -8.64
C ASP A 10 16.94 0.69 -9.89
N ILE A 11 15.84 0.50 -10.63
CA ILE A 11 15.74 -0.44 -11.74
C ILE A 11 15.38 0.37 -12.99
N PRO A 12 16.18 0.31 -14.07
CA PRO A 12 15.85 0.95 -15.33
C PRO A 12 14.50 0.47 -15.85
N ALA A 13 13.58 1.41 -16.09
CA ALA A 13 12.21 1.13 -16.50
C ALA A 13 11.71 2.14 -17.56
N ASP A 14 12.62 2.70 -18.36
CA ASP A 14 12.33 3.77 -19.32
C ASP A 14 11.31 3.38 -20.41
N LEU A 15 11.15 2.07 -20.65
CA LEU A 15 10.19 1.51 -21.60
C LEU A 15 8.86 1.10 -20.95
N ASP A 16 8.74 1.28 -19.64
CA ASP A 16 7.57 0.90 -18.89
C ASP A 16 6.74 2.11 -18.49
N THR A 17 5.43 2.02 -18.74
CA THR A 17 4.46 2.86 -18.04
C THR A 17 4.14 2.23 -16.69
N PRO A 18 3.58 2.99 -15.73
CA PRO A 18 3.15 2.40 -14.46
C PRO A 18 2.19 1.20 -14.65
N VAL A 19 1.32 1.28 -15.66
CA VAL A 19 0.41 0.19 -16.02
C VAL A 19 1.18 -1.03 -16.56
N SER A 20 2.13 -0.86 -17.48
CA SER A 20 2.89 -2.01 -18.00
C SER A 20 3.77 -2.65 -16.92
N ALA A 21 4.36 -1.85 -16.03
CA ALA A 21 5.08 -2.34 -14.87
C ALA A 21 4.17 -3.14 -13.92
N PHE A 22 2.97 -2.62 -13.61
CA PHE A 22 1.98 -3.33 -12.78
C PHE A 22 1.60 -4.69 -13.37
N LEU A 23 1.37 -4.76 -14.69
CA LEU A 23 1.03 -6.01 -15.37
C LEU A 23 2.19 -7.01 -15.37
N LYS A 24 3.44 -6.55 -15.59
CA LYS A 24 4.64 -7.40 -15.52
C LYS A 24 4.85 -8.01 -14.12
N LEU A 25 4.34 -7.36 -13.08
CA LEU A 25 4.40 -7.85 -11.71
C LEU A 25 3.36 -8.93 -11.38
N ALA A 26 2.53 -9.38 -12.35
CA ALA A 26 1.52 -10.42 -12.14
C ALA A 26 2.00 -11.66 -11.34
N PRO A 27 3.20 -12.22 -11.58
CA PRO A 27 3.71 -13.35 -10.78
C PRO A 27 3.89 -13.03 -9.29
N PHE A 28 4.05 -11.76 -8.94
CA PHE A 28 4.22 -11.26 -7.58
C PHE A 28 2.91 -10.79 -6.94
N ARG A 29 1.75 -11.13 -7.52
CA ARG A 29 0.41 -10.85 -6.95
C ARG A 29 0.23 -9.34 -6.66
N PRO A 30 0.20 -8.49 -7.68
CA PRO A 30 0.04 -7.06 -7.49
C PRO A 30 -1.34 -6.76 -6.87
N ARG A 31 -1.37 -5.78 -5.98
CA ARG A 31 -2.49 -5.48 -5.07
C ARG A 31 -3.14 -4.14 -5.39
N PHE A 32 -2.34 -3.13 -5.71
CA PHE A 32 -2.82 -1.82 -6.10
C PHE A 32 -1.81 -1.11 -7.03
N LEU A 33 -2.34 -0.20 -7.83
CA LEU A 33 -1.60 0.82 -8.57
C LEU A 33 -2.22 2.17 -8.19
N LEU A 34 -1.42 3.07 -7.63
CA LEU A 34 -1.80 4.46 -7.36
C LEU A 34 -1.07 5.36 -8.34
N GLU A 35 -1.85 6.10 -9.14
CA GLU A 35 -1.36 7.13 -10.04
C GLU A 35 -2.00 8.45 -9.65
N SER A 36 -1.20 9.51 -9.55
CA SER A 36 -1.73 10.86 -9.40
C SER A 36 -1.98 11.44 -10.78
N VAL A 37 -3.16 12.02 -11.02
CA VAL A 37 -3.44 12.74 -12.26
C VAL A 37 -3.82 14.17 -11.88
N GLU A 38 -3.05 15.14 -12.34
CA GLU A 38 -3.36 16.57 -12.19
C GLU A 38 -4.03 17.08 -13.47
N GLY A 39 -5.21 17.69 -13.33
CA GLY A 39 -5.91 18.35 -14.44
C GLY A 39 -6.35 17.42 -15.57
N GLY A 40 -6.43 16.10 -15.35
CA GLY A 40 -6.91 15.12 -16.32
C GLY A 40 -5.92 14.71 -17.42
N GLU A 41 -4.83 15.46 -17.59
CA GLU A 41 -3.88 15.25 -18.70
C GLU A 41 -2.44 14.99 -18.24
N ARG A 42 -2.09 15.38 -17.01
CA ARG A 42 -0.71 15.26 -16.51
C ARG A 42 -0.60 14.16 -15.47
N VAL A 43 0.10 13.08 -15.83
CA VAL A 43 0.51 12.06 -14.86
C VAL A 43 1.48 12.70 -13.88
N GLY A 44 1.23 12.50 -12.59
CA GLY A 44 2.07 12.97 -11.51
C GLY A 44 3.47 12.36 -11.57
N ARG A 45 4.41 12.97 -10.86
CA ARG A 45 5.83 12.55 -10.88
C ARG A 45 6.05 11.11 -10.39
N TYR A 46 5.14 10.57 -9.59
CA TYR A 46 5.26 9.26 -8.97
C TYR A 46 4.01 8.41 -9.16
N SER A 47 4.22 7.12 -9.43
CA SER A 47 3.22 6.07 -9.32
C SER A 47 3.70 5.04 -8.30
N PHE A 48 2.76 4.43 -7.56
CA PHE A 48 3.06 3.46 -6.52
C PHE A 48 2.38 2.12 -6.81
N ILE A 49 3.17 1.05 -6.81
CA ILE A 49 2.66 -0.31 -6.97
C ILE A 49 2.91 -1.08 -5.68
N GLY A 50 1.85 -1.62 -5.09
CA GLY A 50 1.94 -2.60 -4.01
C GLY A 50 1.74 -4.00 -4.55
N PHE A 51 2.58 -4.94 -4.15
CA PHE A 51 2.52 -6.34 -4.57
C PHE A 51 2.99 -7.27 -3.45
N GLY A 52 2.69 -8.56 -3.59
CA GLY A 52 3.13 -9.60 -2.67
C GLY A 52 2.25 -9.78 -1.44
N ASP A 53 2.83 -10.42 -0.44
CA ASP A 53 2.18 -10.68 0.83
C ASP A 53 2.23 -9.44 1.72
N GLY A 54 1.11 -9.14 2.36
CA GLY A 54 0.95 -7.96 3.21
C GLY A 54 -0.21 -8.13 4.18
N LEU A 55 -0.30 -7.22 5.14
CA LEU A 55 -1.42 -7.17 6.06
C LEU A 55 -2.68 -6.75 5.30
N GLU A 56 -3.69 -7.61 5.33
CA GLU A 56 -5.03 -7.33 4.84
C GLU A 56 -5.92 -6.97 6.03
N ALA A 57 -6.75 -5.94 5.87
CA ALA A 57 -7.72 -5.53 6.86
C ALA A 57 -9.03 -5.14 6.16
N TRP A 58 -10.16 -5.65 6.66
CA TRP A 58 -11.49 -5.30 6.17
C TRP A 58 -12.51 -5.43 7.30
N ILE A 59 -13.67 -4.82 7.10
CA ILE A 59 -14.78 -4.91 8.05
C ILE A 59 -15.75 -5.97 7.58
N GLU A 60 -16.18 -6.81 8.50
CA GLU A 60 -17.20 -7.84 8.27
C GLU A 60 -18.16 -7.85 9.46
N GLY A 61 -19.40 -7.41 9.23
CA GLY A 61 -20.38 -7.20 10.29
C GLY A 61 -19.91 -6.12 11.26
N ASP A 62 -19.83 -6.47 12.53
CA ASP A 62 -19.39 -5.63 13.64
C ASP A 62 -17.91 -5.81 14.00
N ALA A 63 -17.10 -6.39 13.10
CA ALA A 63 -15.70 -6.71 13.39
C ALA A 63 -14.72 -6.17 12.34
N LEU A 64 -13.59 -5.66 12.82
CA LEU A 64 -12.38 -5.52 12.02
C LEU A 64 -11.69 -6.88 11.91
N VAL A 65 -11.57 -7.38 10.69
CA VAL A 65 -10.86 -8.61 10.37
C VAL A 65 -9.47 -8.24 9.84
N THR A 66 -8.43 -8.88 10.37
CA THR A 66 -7.05 -8.70 9.90
C THR A 66 -6.40 -10.03 9.55
N ARG A 67 -5.61 -10.08 8.47
CA ARG A 67 -4.90 -11.29 8.03
C ARG A 67 -3.49 -10.91 7.55
N HIS A 68 -2.48 -11.64 8.04
CA HIS A 68 -1.09 -11.48 7.60
C HIS A 68 -0.41 -12.84 7.57
N GLY A 69 -0.67 -13.59 6.50
CA GLY A 69 -0.41 -15.03 6.45
C GLY A 69 -1.29 -15.81 7.44
N GLY A 70 -1.58 -17.07 7.14
CA GLY A 70 -2.34 -17.94 8.04
C GLY A 70 -3.77 -17.47 8.36
N PRO A 71 -4.32 -17.87 9.51
CA PRO A 71 -5.70 -17.57 9.91
C PRO A 71 -5.95 -16.08 10.15
N ALA A 72 -7.19 -15.65 9.88
CA ALA A 72 -7.62 -14.28 10.16
C ALA A 72 -7.87 -14.07 11.66
N HIS A 73 -7.57 -12.87 12.15
CA HIS A 73 -7.90 -12.41 13.49
C HIS A 73 -9.06 -11.42 13.43
N ARG A 74 -9.98 -11.51 14.39
CA ARG A 74 -11.18 -10.67 14.48
C ARG A 74 -11.12 -9.83 15.76
N ALA A 75 -11.39 -8.54 15.64
CA ALA A 75 -11.58 -7.63 16.76
C ALA A 75 -12.93 -6.93 16.60
N ALA A 76 -13.73 -6.84 17.68
CA ALA A 76 -14.98 -6.09 17.65
C ALA A 76 -14.72 -4.62 17.32
N LEU A 77 -15.61 -4.02 16.53
CA LEU A 77 -15.59 -2.59 16.23
C LEU A 77 -16.08 -1.81 17.45
N PRO A 78 -15.28 -0.87 17.98
CA PRO A 78 -15.75 0.02 19.02
C PRO A 78 -16.85 0.95 18.50
N ALA A 79 -17.84 1.24 19.33
CA ALA A 79 -18.85 2.26 19.04
C ALA A 79 -18.31 3.69 19.20
N ASP A 80 -17.23 3.85 19.98
CA ASP A 80 -16.57 5.13 20.18
C ASP A 80 -15.57 5.41 19.04
N THR A 81 -15.67 6.60 18.44
CA THR A 81 -14.80 7.04 17.33
C THR A 81 -13.32 7.06 17.74
N GLY A 82 -13.01 7.44 18.98
CA GLY A 82 -11.63 7.46 19.48
C GLY A 82 -11.02 6.06 19.51
N ALA A 83 -11.74 5.12 20.11
CA ALA A 83 -11.34 3.71 20.16
C ALA A 83 -11.25 3.08 18.76
N LEU A 84 -12.12 3.45 17.82
CA LEU A 84 -12.03 3.03 16.43
C LEU A 84 -10.75 3.54 15.76
N LEU A 85 -10.41 4.82 15.93
CA LEU A 85 -9.18 5.39 15.40
C LEU A 85 -7.94 4.71 16.01
N ASP A 86 -7.98 4.37 17.29
CA ASP A 86 -6.89 3.66 17.96
C ASP A 86 -6.72 2.22 17.44
N LEU A 87 -7.84 1.54 17.16
CA LEU A 87 -7.84 0.23 16.50
C LEU A 87 -7.23 0.32 15.08
N LEU A 88 -7.59 1.34 14.30
CA LEU A 88 -7.02 1.57 12.96
C LEU A 88 -5.52 1.90 13.04
N ARG A 89 -5.09 2.73 13.98
CA ARG A 89 -3.67 3.03 14.22
C ARG A 89 -2.89 1.80 14.67
N ALA A 90 -3.49 0.94 15.49
CA ALA A 90 -2.88 -0.32 15.91
C ALA A 90 -2.68 -1.26 14.72
N THR A 91 -3.67 -1.34 13.84
CA THR A 91 -3.58 -2.08 12.57
C THR A 91 -2.47 -1.51 11.67
N LEU A 92 -2.41 -0.18 11.50
CA LEU A 92 -1.37 0.48 10.71
C LEU A 92 0.05 0.20 11.24
N ARG A 93 0.24 0.17 12.56
CA ARG A 93 1.55 -0.16 13.17
C ARG A 93 2.03 -1.57 12.85
N ARG A 94 1.13 -2.50 12.51
CA ARG A 94 1.45 -3.87 12.10
C ARG A 94 1.80 -3.99 10.62
N ALA A 95 1.53 -2.96 9.81
CA ALA A 95 1.88 -2.97 8.40
C ALA A 95 3.42 -2.99 8.22
N PRO A 96 3.94 -3.68 7.20
CA PRO A 96 5.37 -3.67 6.89
C PRO A 96 5.88 -2.24 6.66
N ARG A 97 7.08 -1.94 7.17
CA ARG A 97 7.77 -0.69 6.89
C ARG A 97 8.73 -0.90 5.73
N LEU A 98 8.55 -0.12 4.65
CA LEU A 98 9.44 -0.18 3.49
C LEU A 98 10.83 0.39 3.85
N GLY A 99 11.87 -0.28 3.40
CA GLY A 99 13.25 0.17 3.52
C GLY A 99 14.02 -0.05 2.21
N PRO A 100 15.06 0.76 1.94
CA PRO A 100 15.52 1.91 2.71
C PRO A 100 14.60 3.14 2.55
N ARG A 101 14.71 4.11 3.47
CA ARG A 101 14.07 5.42 3.29
C ARG A 101 14.83 6.22 2.24
N VAL A 102 14.18 6.56 1.14
CA VAL A 102 14.74 7.43 0.11
C VAL A 102 14.24 8.86 0.34
N PRO A 103 15.14 9.84 0.55
CA PRO A 103 14.75 11.24 0.69
C PRO A 103 13.95 11.74 -0.51
N GLY A 104 12.85 12.46 -0.27
CA GLY A 104 12.03 13.07 -1.32
C GLY A 104 10.96 12.18 -1.95
N LEU A 105 10.87 10.88 -1.59
CA LEU A 105 9.70 10.06 -1.97
C LEU A 105 8.48 10.43 -1.10
N PRO A 106 7.29 10.67 -1.69
CA PRO A 106 6.13 11.12 -0.91
C PRO A 106 5.34 9.98 -0.25
N PHE A 107 5.61 8.72 -0.60
CA PHE A 107 4.93 7.56 -0.03
C PHE A 107 5.94 6.46 0.35
N HIS A 108 5.76 5.90 1.54
CA HIS A 108 6.66 4.90 2.14
C HIS A 108 5.94 3.62 2.59
N GLY A 109 4.78 3.35 1.99
CA GLY A 109 3.92 2.23 2.36
C GLY A 109 2.96 2.55 3.50
N GLY A 110 2.11 1.57 3.83
CA GLY A 110 1.04 1.70 4.82
C GLY A 110 -0.14 0.80 4.49
N LEU A 111 -1.31 1.11 5.07
CA LEU A 111 -2.57 0.51 4.66
C LEU A 111 -3.11 1.27 3.45
N VAL A 112 -3.34 0.56 2.35
CA VAL A 112 -3.91 1.12 1.11
C VAL A 112 -5.21 0.40 0.83
N GLY A 113 -6.27 1.15 0.59
CA GLY A 113 -7.61 0.61 0.36
C GLY A 113 -8.63 1.72 0.24
N ALA A 114 -9.89 1.34 0.44
CA ALA A 114 -11.03 2.25 0.41
C ALA A 114 -11.83 2.13 1.70
N ILE A 115 -12.53 3.21 2.03
CA ILE A 115 -13.51 3.27 3.12
C ILE A 115 -14.81 3.77 2.50
N GLY A 116 -15.91 3.09 2.79
CA GLY A 116 -17.24 3.46 2.31
C GLY A 116 -17.74 4.74 2.98
N PHE A 117 -18.64 5.46 2.30
CA PHE A 117 -19.23 6.70 2.84
C PHE A 117 -19.95 6.47 4.17
N ASP A 118 -20.68 5.35 4.29
CA ASP A 118 -21.47 4.99 5.48
C ASP A 118 -20.62 4.59 6.70
N PHE A 119 -19.29 4.63 6.59
CA PHE A 119 -18.40 4.31 7.70
C PHE A 119 -18.18 5.48 8.66
N VAL A 120 -18.48 6.72 8.24
CA VAL A 120 -18.28 7.95 9.04
C VAL A 120 -19.54 8.31 9.83
#